data_AF-A0A1Z8MFH3-F1
#
_entry.id   AF-A0A1Z8MFH3-F1
#
_cell.length_a   1.000
_cell.length_b   1.000
_cell.length_c   1.000
_cell.angle_alpha   90.00
_cell.angle_beta   90.00
_cell.angle_gamma   90.00
#
_symmetry.space_group_name_H-M   'P 1'
#
loop_
_entity.id
_entity.type
_entity.pdbx_description
1 polymer ?
#
loop_
_entity_poly.entity_id
_entity_poly.type
_entity_poly.pdbx_seq_one_letter_code
_entity_poly.pdbx_strand_id
1 'polypeptide(L)' 'MIVLVAIGTYFLQLWTGIAVAGWAGDFKLVERETKPGPYWFVMLLQTALMIVVPALIYFSE' A
#
# COMPACT_ATOMS: atom_id res chain seq x y z
N MET A 1 -3.95 3.43 -16.32
CA MET A 1 -4.81 2.36 -15.78
C MET A 1 -4.28 1.82 -14.44
N ILE A 2 -3.01 1.37 -14.38
CA ILE A 2 -2.40 0.79 -13.16
C ILE A 2 -2.41 1.74 -11.95
N VAL A 3 -2.10 3.04 -12.15
CA VAL A 3 -2.06 4.02 -11.06
C VAL A 3 -3.43 4.20 -10.38
N LEU A 4 -4.51 4.27 -11.18
CA LEU A 4 -5.87 4.40 -10.64
C LEU A 4 -6.27 3.17 -9.83
N VAL A 5 -5.86 1.97 -10.28
CA VAL A 5 -6.09 0.72 -9.54
C VAL A 5 -5.32 0.73 -8.23
N ALA A 6 -4.06 1.17 -8.22
CA ALA A 6 -3.25 1.28 -7.00
C ALA A 6 -3.86 2.24 -5.97
N ILE A 7 -4.26 3.44 -6.42
CA ILE A 7 -4.92 4.45 -5.58
C ILE A 7 -6.25 3.92 -5.03
N GLY A 8 -7.08 3.34 -5.90
CA GLY A 8 -8.37 2.75 -5.50
C GLY A 8 -8.19 1.64 -4.46
N THR A 9 -7.22 0.75 -4.68
CA THR A 9 -6.89 -0.33 -3.75
C THR A 9 -6.39 0.23 -2.41
N TYR A 10 -5.58 1.29 -2.43
CA TYR A 10 -5.12 1.94 -1.20
C TYR A 10 -6.28 2.51 -0.36
N PHE A 11 -7.23 3.20 -0.99
CA PHE A 11 -8.42 3.69 -0.29
C PHE A 11 -9.32 2.56 0.23
N LEU A 12 -9.46 1.48 -0.53
CA LEU A 12 -10.20 0.29 -0.08
C LEU A 12 -9.54 -0.36 1.13
N GLN A 13 -8.21 -0.43 1.18
CA GLN A 13 -7.48 -0.95 2.35
C GLN A 13 -7.72 -0.05 3.58
N LEU A 14 -7.67 1.28 3.42
CA LEU A 14 -7.97 2.23 4.50
C LEU A 14 -9.40 2.09 5.04
N TRP A 15 -10.37 1.94 4.14
CA TRP A 15 -11.78 1.80 4.49
C TRP A 15 -12.03 0.48 5.22
N THR A 16 -11.64 -0.63 4.60
CA THR A 16 -11.94 -1.98 5.11
C THR A 16 -11.08 -2.35 6.31
N GLY A 17 -9.92 -1.70 6.47
CA GLY A 17 -8.93 -2.09 7.47
C GLY A 17 -8.23 -3.40 7.12
N ILE A 18 -8.26 -3.84 5.86
CA ILE A 18 -7.58 -5.04 5.38
C ILE A 18 -6.45 -4.59 4.47
N ALA A 19 -5.20 -4.74 4.90
CA ALA A 19 -4.03 -4.45 4.08
C ALA A 19 -3.50 -5.71 3.40
N VAL A 20 -3.04 -5.59 2.15
CA VAL A 20 -2.37 -6.67 1.43
C VAL A 20 -0.86 -6.47 1.53
N ALA A 21 -0.17 -7.43 2.13
CA ALA A 21 1.28 -7.41 2.27
C ALA A 21 1.87 -8.68 1.65
N GLY A 22 2.90 -8.52 0.82
CA GLY A 22 3.54 -9.65 0.16
C GLY A 22 4.14 -9.32 -1.20
N TRP A 23 4.78 -10.31 -1.79
CA TRP A 23 5.40 -10.22 -3.12
C TRP A 23 4.59 -11.06 -4.11
N ALA A 24 4.91 -10.95 -5.40
CA ALA A 24 4.23 -11.70 -6.44
C ALA A 24 4.27 -13.22 -6.14
N GLY A 25 3.11 -13.80 -5.81
CA GLY A 25 2.95 -15.23 -5.52
C GLY A 25 2.84 -15.60 -4.04
N ASP A 26 3.14 -14.69 -3.11
CA ASP A 26 2.94 -14.88 -1.68
C ASP A 26 2.32 -13.61 -1.07
N PHE A 27 1.00 -13.65 -0.91
CA PHE A 27 0.22 -12.53 -0.39
C PHE A 27 -0.41 -12.92 0.95
N LYS A 28 -0.27 -12.02 1.92
CA LYS A 28 -0.89 -12.14 3.22
C LYS A 28 -1.82 -10.96 3.47
N LEU A 29 -3.01 -11.27 3.95
CA LEU A 29 -3.95 -10.27 4.44
C LEU A 29 -3.59 -9.89 5.88
N VAL A 30 -3.54 -8.59 6.15
CA VAL A 30 -3.26 -8.03 7.47
C VAL A 30 -4.45 -7.17 7.87
N GLU A 31 -5.21 -7.66 8.85
CA GLU A 31 -6.39 -6.97 9.36
C GLU A 31 -6.02 -6.00 10.49
N ARG A 32 -6.58 -4.79 10.44
CA ARG A 32 -6.38 -3.72 11.42
C ARG A 32 -6.88 -4.11 12.81
N GLU A 33 -7.97 -4.86 12.89
CA GLU A 33 -8.59 -5.25 14.17
C GLU A 33 -7.73 -6.23 14.95
N THR A 34 -7.11 -7.20 14.27
CA THR A 34 -6.28 -8.23 14.91
C THR A 34 -4.82 -7.81 15.05
N LYS A 35 -4.30 -7.04 14.10
CA LYS A 35 -2.88 -6.67 14.01
C LYS A 35 -2.72 -5.19 13.62
N PRO A 36 -3.11 -4.25 14.51
CA PRO A 36 -3.11 -2.81 14.19
C PRO A 36 -1.71 -2.29 13.84
N GLY A 37 -0.67 -2.71 14.58
CA GLY A 37 0.71 -2.30 14.31
C GLY A 37 1.20 -2.72 12.91
N PRO A 38 1.18 -4.03 12.59
CA PRO A 38 1.54 -4.53 11.25
C PRO A 38 0.71 -3.91 10.13
N TYR A 39 -0.59 -3.70 10.34
CA TYR A 39 -1.46 -3.02 9.38
C TYR A 39 -0.94 -1.62 9.05
N TRP A 40 -0.70 -0.78 10.06
CA TRP A 40 -0.23 0.59 9.86
C TRP A 40 1.17 0.64 9.26
N PHE A 41 2.03 -0.33 9.60
CA PHE A 41 3.35 -0.46 8.97
C PHE A 41 3.25 -0.70 7.45
N VAL A 42 2.37 -1.61 7.03
CA VAL A 42 2.13 -1.89 5.60
C VAL A 42 1.58 -0.65 4.90
N MET A 43 0.60 0.04 5.50
CA MET A 43 0.03 1.26 4.92
C MET A 43 1.05 2.39 4.79
N LEU A 44 1.94 2.56 5.78
CA LEU A 44 3.02 3.53 5.73
C LEU A 44 3.98 3.21 4.58
N LEU A 45 4.37 1.95 4.43
CA LEU A 45 5.26 1.52 3.34
C LEU A 45 4.62 1.75 1.96
N GLN A 46 3.34 1.41 1.80
CA GLN A 46 2.60 1.70 0.56
C GLN A 46 2.52 3.21 0.28
N THR A 47 2.28 4.03 1.30
CA THR A 47 2.26 5.49 1.18
C THR A 47 3.62 6.04 0.76
N ALA A 48 4.70 5.57 1.38
CA ALA A 48 6.05 5.96 1.04
C ALA A 48 6.36 5.64 -0.43
N LEU A 49 5.99 4.46 -0.92
CA LEU A 49 6.19 4.09 -2.32
C LEU A 49 5.38 4.98 -3.28
N MET A 50 4.14 5.34 -2.92
CA MET A 50 3.32 6.27 -3.72
C MET A 50 3.93 7.67 -3.85
N ILE A 51 4.78 8.09 -2.92
CA ILE A 51 5.45 9.40 -2.96
C ILE A 51 6.84 9.28 -3.59
N VAL A 52 7.64 8.31 -3.14
CA VAL A 52 9.04 8.14 -3.53
C VAL A 52 9.16 7.79 -5.00
N VAL A 53 8.33 6.88 -5.53
CA VAL A 53 8.45 6.47 -6.93
C VAL A 53 8.18 7.65 -7.89
N PRO A 54 7.08 8.41 -7.77
CA PRO A 54 6.89 9.60 -8.61
C PRO A 54 7.97 10.67 -8.40
N ALA A 55 8.43 10.89 -7.16
CA ALA A 55 9.50 11.85 -6.90
C ALA A 55 10.80 11.45 -7.61
N LEU A 56 11.20 10.18 -7.55
CA LEU A 56 12.40 9.69 -8.25
C LEU A 56 12.28 9.85 -9.76
N ILE A 57 11.11 9.58 -10.35
CA ILE A 57 10.87 9.79 -11.78
C ILE A 57 11.03 11.28 -12.10
N TYR A 58 10.37 12.16 -11.34
CA TYR A 58 10.42 13.60 -11.55
C TYR A 58 11.84 14.19 -11.46
N PHE A 59 12.67 13.70 -10.55
CA PHE A 59 14.06 14.17 -10.41
C PHE A 59 15.07 13.42 -11.31
N SER A 60 14.63 12.39 -12.04
CA SER A 60 15.47 11.66 -13.00
C SER A 60 15.42 12.23 -14.42
N GLU A 61 14.45 13.11 -14.69
CA GLU A 61 14.35 13.94 -15.90
C GLU A 61 15.22 15.20 -15.78
#